data_AF-A0A7Y1XMS5-F1
#
_entry.id   AF-A0A7Y1XMS5-F1
#
_cell.length_a   1.000
_cell.length_b   1.000
_cell.length_c   1.000
_cell.angle_alpha   90.00
_cell.angle_beta   90.00
_cell.angle_gamma   90.00
#
_symmetry.space_group_name_H-M   'P 1'
#
loop_
_entity.id
_entity.type
_entity.pdbx_description
1 polymer ?
#
loop_
_entity_poly.entity_id
_entity_poly.type
_entity_poly.pdbx_seq_one_letter_code
_entity_poly.pdbx_strand_id
1 'polypeptide(L)'
;KLKNQFSKLTYDKFDFTRYHLGEVKKIKKSDAQKLSINYGVEVSRLNDNLKESSINEGDIILKVNEAKVYDADGFEALLRGNKGREVILEVLKSEDIIHRIRMIVQG
;
A
#
# COMPACT_ATOMS: atom_id res chain seq x y z
N LYS A 1 7.81 32.42 22.53
CA LYS A 1 8.27 31.70 21.31
C LYS A 1 7.07 30.95 20.74
N LEU A 2 6.38 31.54 19.77
CA LEU A 2 5.28 30.90 19.04
C LEU A 2 5.89 29.76 18.20
N LYS A 3 5.65 28.51 18.62
CA LYS A 3 5.99 27.34 17.80
C LYS A 3 5.05 27.38 16.61
N ASN A 4 5.60 27.48 15.41
CA ASN A 4 4.88 27.48 14.14
C ASN A 4 3.78 26.40 14.13
N GLN A 5 2.54 26.81 14.33
CA GLN A 5 1.34 26.01 14.01
C GLN A 5 0.95 26.15 12.53
N PHE A 6 1.88 26.66 11.72
CA PHE A 6 1.82 26.75 10.27
C PHE A 6 2.70 25.68 9.60
N SER A 7 2.77 24.47 10.17
CA SER A 7 3.02 23.23 9.40
C SER A 7 1.78 22.95 8.57
N LYS A 8 1.58 23.87 7.65
CA LYS A 8 0.43 24.15 6.82
C LYS A 8 0.31 23.02 5.82
N LEU A 9 -0.65 22.12 6.02
CA LEU A 9 -1.31 21.38 4.93
C LEU A 9 -0.35 20.89 3.84
N THR A 10 0.73 20.20 4.20
CA THR A 10 1.28 19.22 3.27
C THR A 10 0.20 18.15 3.22
N TYR A 11 -0.65 18.18 2.19
CA TYR A 11 -1.41 16.99 1.80
C TYR A 11 -0.45 15.84 1.94
N ASP A 12 -0.70 15.01 2.95
CA ASP A 12 0.28 14.03 3.31
C ASP A 12 0.31 13.07 2.13
N LYS A 13 1.43 13.04 1.40
CA LYS A 13 1.50 12.51 0.04
C LYS A 13 0.90 11.10 -0.04
N PHE A 14 1.02 10.34 1.06
CA PHE A 14 0.57 8.97 1.25
C PHE A 14 -0.68 8.82 2.14
N ASP A 15 -1.57 9.81 2.19
CA ASP A 15 -2.78 9.80 3.04
C ASP A 15 -3.70 8.62 2.69
N PHE A 16 -3.94 8.32 1.42
CA PHE A 16 -4.74 7.15 1.01
C PHE A 16 -4.07 5.85 1.45
N THR A 17 -2.77 5.71 1.17
CA THR A 17 -2.00 4.52 1.56
C THR A 17 -2.05 4.28 3.07
N ARG A 18 -1.79 5.32 3.88
CA ARG A 18 -1.83 5.20 5.34
C ARG A 18 -3.20 4.91 5.91
N TYR A 19 -4.23 5.55 5.37
CA TYR A 19 -5.59 5.33 5.84
C TYR A 19 -6.03 3.88 5.57
N HIS A 20 -5.79 3.39 4.35
CA HIS A 20 -6.33 2.11 3.87
C HIS A 20 -5.45 0.90 4.13
N LEU A 21 -4.18 1.10 4.47
CA LEU A 21 -3.24 0.01 4.65
C LEU A 21 -2.26 0.30 5.77
N GLY A 22 -1.59 1.45 5.73
CA GLY A 22 -0.51 1.81 6.64
C GLY A 22 0.70 2.33 5.86
N GLU A 23 1.89 1.88 6.21
CA GLU A 23 3.13 2.27 5.53
C GLU A 23 3.58 1.17 4.57
N VAL A 24 4.02 1.58 3.39
CA VAL A 24 4.59 0.68 2.38
C VAL A 24 5.95 1.19 1.93
N LYS A 25 6.80 0.27 1.49
CA LYS A 25 8.09 0.58 0.89
C LYS A 25 8.29 -0.24 -0.37
N LYS A 26 9.15 0.25 -1.27
CA LYS A 26 9.57 -0.54 -2.43
C LYS A 26 10.18 -1.86 -1.96
N ILE A 27 9.80 -2.96 -2.62
CA ILE A 27 10.39 -4.26 -2.34
C ILE A 27 11.92 -4.22 -2.50
N LYS A 28 12.64 -4.86 -1.59
CA LYS A 28 14.10 -4.97 -1.68
C LYS A 28 14.47 -5.83 -2.88
N LYS A 29 15.57 -5.47 -3.57
CA LYS A 29 16.06 -6.22 -4.73
C LYS A 29 16.32 -7.70 -4.44
N SER A 30 16.85 -8.02 -3.26
CA SER A 30 17.10 -9.41 -2.84
C SER A 30 15.83 -10.23 -2.70
N ASP A 31 14.76 -9.63 -2.18
CA ASP A 31 13.51 -10.32 -1.92
C ASP A 31 12.70 -10.45 -3.23
N ALA A 32 12.74 -9.41 -4.06
CA ALA A 32 12.23 -9.46 -5.42
C ALA A 32 12.88 -10.58 -6.26
N GLN A 33 14.21 -10.75 -6.14
CA GLN A 33 14.93 -11.85 -6.80
C GLN A 33 14.51 -13.23 -6.29
N LYS A 34 14.38 -13.42 -4.97
CA LYS A 34 13.94 -14.70 -4.39
C LYS A 34 12.54 -15.09 -4.86
N LEU A 35 11.66 -14.09 -4.97
CA LEU A 35 10.27 -14.26 -5.39
C LEU A 35 10.09 -14.21 -6.92
N SER A 36 11.18 -14.07 -7.69
CA SER A 36 11.17 -13.95 -9.15
C SER A 36 10.22 -12.85 -9.69
N ILE A 37 10.08 -11.74 -8.96
CA ILE A 37 9.29 -10.57 -9.33
C ILE A 37 10.18 -9.33 -9.51
N ASN A 38 9.71 -8.34 -10.26
CA ASN A 38 10.41 -7.06 -10.47
C ASN A 38 9.56 -5.82 -10.17
N TYR A 39 8.43 -6.01 -9.49
CA TYR A 39 7.48 -4.98 -9.08
C TYR A 39 6.84 -5.36 -7.76
N GLY A 40 6.24 -4.40 -7.09
CA GLY A 40 5.53 -4.55 -5.83
C GLY A 40 6.03 -3.62 -4.74
N VAL A 41 5.17 -3.39 -3.75
CA VAL A 41 5.50 -2.68 -2.51
C VAL A 41 5.23 -3.58 -1.31
N GLU A 42 6.18 -3.62 -0.39
CA GLU A 42 6.09 -4.38 0.86
C GLU A 42 5.35 -3.53 1.91
N VAL A 43 4.39 -4.14 2.61
CA VAL A 43 3.72 -3.54 3.76
C VAL A 43 4.70 -3.51 4.93
N SER A 44 5.25 -2.34 5.23
CA SER A 44 6.25 -2.18 6.29
C SER A 44 5.62 -1.96 7.66
N ARG A 45 4.41 -1.41 7.70
CA ARG A 45 3.63 -1.23 8.92
C ARG A 45 2.15 -1.25 8.60
N LEU A 46 1.38 -2.05 9.30
CA LEU A 46 -0.07 -2.08 9.12
C LEU A 46 -0.73 -1.01 10.00
N ASN A 47 -1.75 -0.35 9.47
CA ASN A 47 -2.63 0.51 10.26
C ASN A 47 -3.36 -0.33 11.32
N ASP A 48 -3.44 0.18 12.54
CA ASP A 48 -4.14 -0.46 13.66
C ASP A 48 -5.59 -0.84 13.35
N ASN A 49 -6.27 -0.10 12.47
CA ASN A 49 -7.65 -0.39 12.05
C ASN A 49 -7.78 -1.64 11.16
N LEU A 50 -6.67 -2.22 10.70
CA LEU A 50 -6.63 -3.35 9.76
C LEU A 50 -6.04 -4.61 10.39
N LYS A 51 -5.92 -4.67 11.71
CA LYS A 51 -5.42 -5.85 12.43
C LYS A 51 -6.22 -7.13 12.16
N GLU A 52 -7.49 -7.02 11.74
CA GLU A 52 -8.34 -8.14 11.32
C GLU A 52 -8.39 -8.34 9.79
N SER A 53 -7.64 -7.54 9.03
CA SER A 53 -7.57 -7.68 7.58
C SER A 53 -6.78 -8.92 7.17
N SER A 54 -7.02 -9.44 5.97
CA SER A 54 -6.21 -10.53 5.41
C SER A 54 -4.82 -10.09 4.95
N ILE A 55 -4.40 -8.85 5.25
CA ILE A 55 -3.09 -8.28 4.90
C ILE A 55 -2.26 -8.13 6.17
N ASN A 56 -1.01 -8.58 6.10
CA ASN A 56 -0.04 -8.55 7.19
C ASN A 56 1.18 -7.71 6.82
N GLU A 57 1.93 -7.29 7.83
CA GLU A 57 3.26 -6.75 7.63
C GLU A 57 4.17 -7.79 6.95
N GLY A 58 4.96 -7.35 5.96
CA GLY A 58 5.79 -8.21 5.12
C GLY A 58 5.10 -8.75 3.86
N ASP A 59 3.78 -8.63 3.75
CA ASP A 59 3.09 -8.94 2.49
C ASP A 59 3.49 -7.94 1.40
N ILE A 60 3.40 -8.37 0.14
CA ILE A 60 3.76 -7.54 -1.02
C ILE A 60 2.51 -7.27 -1.85
N ILE A 61 2.16 -6.00 -2.01
CA ILE A 61 1.11 -5.56 -2.94
C ILE A 61 1.69 -5.50 -4.34
N LEU A 62 1.19 -6.36 -5.23
CA LEU A 62 1.64 -6.47 -6.63
C LEU A 62 0.83 -5.59 -7.57
N LYS A 63 -0.50 -5.56 -7.40
CA LYS A 63 -1.42 -4.85 -8.28
C LYS A 63 -2.58 -4.20 -7.53
N VAL A 64 -3.11 -3.14 -8.13
CA VAL A 64 -4.44 -2.60 -7.84
C VAL A 64 -5.27 -2.76 -9.12
N ASN A 65 -6.34 -3.54 -9.04
CA ASN A 65 -7.06 -4.06 -10.20
C ASN A 65 -6.09 -4.75 -11.17
N GLU A 66 -5.99 -4.25 -12.40
CA GLU A 66 -5.09 -4.77 -13.44
C GLU A 66 -3.75 -4.01 -13.48
N ALA A 67 -3.59 -2.92 -12.72
CA ALA A 67 -2.42 -2.06 -12.76
C ALA A 67 -1.33 -2.55 -11.78
N LYS A 68 -0.12 -2.75 -12.30
CA LYS A 68 1.06 -3.11 -11.50
C LYS A 68 1.53 -1.94 -10.63
N VAL A 69 1.94 -2.27 -9.42
CA VAL A 69 2.51 -1.33 -8.46
C VAL A 69 4.04 -1.45 -8.49
N TYR A 70 4.76 -0.39 -8.80
CA TYR A 70 6.23 -0.41 -8.90
C TYR A 70 6.94 0.24 -7.71
N ASP A 71 6.26 1.16 -7.03
CA ASP A 71 6.75 1.92 -5.89
C ASP A 71 5.57 2.49 -5.08
N ALA A 72 5.89 3.11 -3.95
CA ALA A 72 4.90 3.68 -3.03
C ALA A 72 4.08 4.80 -3.68
N ASP A 73 4.70 5.60 -4.56
CA ASP A 73 4.05 6.70 -5.26
C ASP A 73 2.99 6.19 -6.25
N GLY A 74 3.32 5.12 -6.99
CA GLY A 74 2.39 4.44 -7.86
C GLY A 74 1.23 3.80 -7.10
N PHE A 75 1.49 3.19 -5.94
CA PHE A 75 0.42 2.62 -5.11
C PHE A 75 -0.56 3.69 -4.64
N GLU A 76 -0.03 4.79 -4.12
CA GLU A 76 -0.79 5.94 -3.66
C GLU A 76 -1.64 6.56 -4.79
N ALA A 77 -1.05 6.76 -5.96
CA ALA A 77 -1.75 7.30 -7.12
C ALA A 77 -2.89 6.37 -7.57
N LEU A 78 -2.69 5.04 -7.52
CA LEU A 78 -3.71 4.06 -7.85
C LEU A 78 -4.86 4.06 -6.85
N LEU A 79 -4.59 4.13 -5.54
CA LEU A 79 -5.64 4.24 -4.53
C LEU A 79 -6.43 5.54 -4.72
N ARG A 80 -5.73 6.68 -4.78
CA ARG A 80 -6.36 8.00 -4.96
C ARG A 80 -7.20 8.07 -6.24
N GLY A 81 -6.70 7.51 -7.35
CA GLY A 81 -7.42 7.45 -8.62
C GLY A 81 -8.68 6.57 -8.59
N ASN A 82 -8.81 5.69 -7.58
CA ASN A 82 -9.98 4.84 -7.34
C ASN A 82 -10.80 5.28 -6.12
N LYS A 83 -10.63 6.52 -5.63
CA LYS A 83 -11.45 7.09 -4.55
C LYS A 83 -12.95 6.87 -4.80
N GLY A 84 -13.64 6.34 -3.80
CA GLY A 84 -15.07 6.02 -3.82
C GLY A 84 -15.42 4.73 -4.56
N ARG A 85 -14.44 3.93 -4.98
CA ARG A 85 -14.65 2.69 -5.74
C ARG A 85 -14.10 1.47 -5.01
N GLU A 86 -14.68 0.32 -5.30
CA GLU A 86 -14.07 -0.96 -4.95
C GLU A 86 -12.85 -1.21 -5.84
N VAL A 87 -11.77 -1.70 -5.24
CA VAL A 87 -10.57 -2.17 -5.93
C VAL A 87 -10.23 -3.59 -5.47
N ILE A 88 -9.53 -4.33 -6.33
CA ILE A 88 -8.96 -5.63 -6.03
C ILE A 88 -7.45 -5.46 -5.87
N LEU A 89 -6.92 -5.76 -4.70
CA LEU A 89 -5.49 -5.87 -4.47
C LEU A 89 -5.04 -7.30 -4.79
N GLU A 90 -4.00 -7.44 -5.62
CA GLU A 90 -3.25 -8.70 -5.76
C GLU A 90 -2.09 -8.66 -4.76
N VAL A 91 -2.14 -9.52 -3.75
CA VAL A 91 -1.22 -9.52 -2.60
C VAL A 91 -0.46 -10.85 -2.57
N LEU A 92 0.86 -10.78 -2.66
CA LEU A 92 1.73 -11.91 -2.41
C LEU A 92 2.00 -12.01 -0.91
N LYS A 93 1.50 -13.10 -0.31
CA LYS A 93 1.68 -13.43 1.10
C LYS A 93 3.12 -13.89 1.34
N SER A 94 3.59 -13.73 2.58
CA SER A 94 4.91 -14.23 3.00
C SER A 94 5.13 -15.73 2.77
N GLU A 95 4.05 -16.51 2.66
CA GLU A 95 4.04 -17.94 2.32
C GLU A 95 4.09 -18.23 0.81
N ASP A 96 4.38 -17.23 -0.02
CA ASP A 96 4.46 -17.31 -1.48
C ASP A 96 3.12 -17.64 -2.18
N ILE A 97 2.00 -17.31 -1.53
CA ILE A 97 0.64 -17.48 -2.05
C ILE A 97 0.09 -16.12 -2.49
N ILE A 98 -0.52 -16.05 -3.68
CA ILE A 98 -1.17 -14.83 -4.18
C ILE A 98 -2.65 -14.83 -3.77
N HIS A 99 -3.06 -13.79 -3.03
CA HIS A 99 -4.45 -13.53 -2.65
C HIS A 99 -5.01 -12.34 -3.42
N ARG A 100 -6.32 -12.37 -3.68
CA ARG A 100 -7.06 -11.22 -4.21
C ARG A 100 -7.98 -10.68 -3.13
N ILE A 101 -7.72 -9.45 -2.70
CA ILE A 101 -8.43 -8.82 -1.58
C ILE A 101 -9.22 -7.64 -2.13
N ARG A 102 -10.53 -7.61 -1.85
CA ARG A 102 -11.40 -6.50 -2.24
C ARG A 102 -11.48 -5.47 -1.13
N MET A 103 -11.42 -4.20 -1.49
CA MET A 103 -11.63 -3.11 -0.56
C MET A 103 -12.25 -1.88 -1.25
N ILE A 104 -13.00 -1.10 -0.49
CA ILE A 104 -13.48 0.21 -0.95
C ILE A 104 -12.43 1.25 -0.58
N VAL A 105 -11.99 2.05 -1.55
CA VAL A 105 -11.13 3.19 -1.28
C VAL A 105 -11.99 4.37 -0.80
N GLN A 106 -11.99 4.59 0.51
CA GLN A 106 -12.60 5.73 1.17
C GLN A 106 -11.91 7.04 0.80
N GLY A 107 -12.67 8.14 0.91
CA GLY A 107 -12.31 9.46 0.44
C GLY A 107 -11.83 10.43 1.49
#